data_AF-A0AAU1HA84-F1
#
_entry.id   AF-A0AAU1HA84-F1
#
_cell.length_a   1.000
_cell.length_b   1.000
_cell.length_c   1.000
_cell.angle_alpha   90.00
_cell.angle_beta   90.00
_cell.angle_gamma   90.00
#
_symmetry.space_group_name_H-M   'P 1'
#
loop_
_entity.id
_entity.type
_entity.pdbx_description
1 polymer ?
#
loop_
_entity_poly.entity_id
_entity_poly.type
_entity_poly.pdbx_seq_one_letter_code
_entity_poly.pdbx_strand_id
1 'polypeptide(L)'
;MTEIPRDTLQEQTFYEQVGGEDTFRRLVHRFYQGVAGDPLLRPMYPEADLGPAEERFRLFLMQYWGGPRTYSDERGHPRLRMRHVPFRVDRAAHDAWLGHMRVALDELGLAPEHERRLWDYLTYAAASMINTAD
;
A
#
# COMPACT_ATOMS: atom_id res chain seq x y z
N MET A 1 37.93 24.55 22.27
CA MET A 1 36.76 24.63 21.37
C MET A 1 36.40 23.20 21.05
N THR A 2 35.50 22.60 21.83
CA THR A 2 35.18 21.17 21.71
C THR A 2 34.23 21.01 20.54
N GLU A 3 34.69 20.39 19.46
CA GLU A 3 33.82 19.96 18.37
C GLU A 3 32.90 18.86 18.90
N ILE A 4 31.61 19.17 18.98
CA ILE A 4 30.57 18.17 19.19
C ILE A 4 30.42 17.44 17.85
N PRO A 5 30.70 16.14 17.75
CA PRO A 5 30.35 15.39 16.55
C PRO A 5 28.83 15.47 16.43
N ARG A 6 28.34 16.07 15.34
CA ARG A 6 26.97 15.80 14.90
C ARG A 6 26.95 14.36 14.41
N ASP A 7 26.85 13.43 15.35
CA ASP A 7 26.19 12.17 15.07
C ASP A 7 24.71 12.50 14.93
N THR A 8 24.35 13.09 13.80
CA THR A 8 22.96 13.18 13.37
C THR A 8 22.55 11.76 13.04
N LEU A 9 22.08 11.03 14.05
CA LEU A 9 21.33 9.80 13.89
C LEU A 9 20.21 10.11 12.89
N GLN A 10 20.43 9.74 11.63
CA GLN A 10 19.44 9.89 10.59
C GLN A 10 18.31 8.93 10.98
N GLU A 11 17.17 9.47 11.40
CA GLU A 11 16.03 8.65 11.80
C GLU A 11 15.69 7.70 10.64
N GLN A 12 15.71 6.40 10.92
CA GLN A 12 15.36 5.38 9.93
C GLN A 12 13.97 5.68 9.39
N THR A 13 13.81 5.54 8.07
CA THR A 13 12.51 5.68 7.42
C THR A 13 11.53 4.62 7.93
N PHE A 14 10.23 4.86 7.82
CA PHE A 14 9.25 3.84 8.19
C PHE A 14 9.43 2.56 7.36
N TYR A 15 9.78 2.70 6.08
CA TYR A 15 10.17 1.59 5.21
C TYR A 15 11.26 0.71 5.83
N GLU A 16 12.35 1.31 6.33
CA GLU A 16 13.42 0.56 7.01
C GLU A 16 12.95 -0.05 8.34
N GLN A 17 12.19 0.69 9.14
CA GLN A 17 11.70 0.23 10.45
C GLN A 17 10.82 -1.02 10.37
N VAL A 18 10.08 -1.22 9.27
CA VAL A 18 9.20 -2.39 9.09
C VAL A 18 9.86 -3.54 8.33
N GLY A 19 11.15 -3.48 8.01
CA GLY A 19 11.87 -4.55 7.31
C GLY A 19 12.02 -4.36 5.80
N GLY A 20 11.74 -3.17 5.28
CA GLY A 20 12.01 -2.79 3.90
C GLY A 20 11.16 -3.55 2.87
N GLU A 21 11.77 -3.82 1.72
CA GLU A 21 11.10 -4.37 0.53
C GLU A 21 10.38 -5.68 0.80
N ASP A 22 10.95 -6.58 1.60
CA ASP A 22 10.35 -7.89 1.86
C ASP A 22 8.96 -7.77 2.51
N THR A 23 8.81 -6.81 3.43
CA THR A 23 7.53 -6.55 4.11
C THR A 23 6.47 -6.08 3.12
N PHE A 24 6.79 -5.15 2.24
CA PHE A 24 5.82 -4.67 1.24
C PHE A 24 5.54 -5.70 0.14
N ARG A 25 6.53 -6.52 -0.23
CA ARG A 25 6.34 -7.66 -1.12
C ARG A 25 5.35 -8.66 -0.52
N ARG A 26 5.54 -9.07 0.74
CA ARG A 26 4.65 -9.98 1.45
C ARG A 26 3.24 -9.41 1.61
N LEU A 27 3.14 -8.16 2.05
CA LEU A 27 1.87 -7.46 2.24
C LEU A 27 1.04 -7.44 0.95
N VAL A 28 1.63 -6.93 -0.13
CA VAL A 28 0.91 -6.73 -1.37
C VAL A 28 0.61 -8.06 -2.06
N HIS A 29 1.54 -9.03 -2.00
CA HIS A 29 1.29 -10.37 -2.52
C HIS A 29 0.09 -11.04 -1.84
N ARG A 30 0.04 -11.02 -0.50
CA ARG A 30 -1.10 -11.58 0.25
C ARG A 30 -2.41 -10.87 -0.05
N PHE A 31 -2.37 -9.55 -0.18
CA PHE A 31 -3.54 -8.77 -0.59
C PHE A 31 -4.06 -9.24 -1.96
N TYR A 32 -3.19 -9.40 -2.97
CA TYR A 32 -3.62 -9.82 -4.31
C TYR A 32 -4.05 -11.29 -4.39
N GLN A 33 -3.53 -12.17 -3.52
CA GLN A 33 -4.08 -13.53 -3.36
C GLN A 33 -5.55 -13.49 -2.93
N GLY A 34 -5.91 -12.60 -2.01
CA GLY A 34 -7.30 -12.38 -1.60
C GLY A 34 -8.16 -11.80 -2.72
N VAL A 35 -7.68 -10.73 -3.38
CA VAL A 35 -8.36 -10.11 -4.52
C VAL A 35 -8.61 -11.10 -5.67
N ALA A 36 -7.70 -12.04 -5.91
CA ALA A 36 -7.84 -13.04 -6.96
C ALA A 36 -9.10 -13.91 -6.80
N GLY A 37 -9.51 -14.17 -5.55
CA GLY A 37 -10.70 -14.98 -5.22
C GLY A 37 -11.96 -14.16 -4.91
N ASP A 38 -11.88 -12.83 -4.89
CA ASP A 38 -12.99 -11.97 -4.49
C ASP A 38 -13.91 -11.65 -5.69
N PRO A 39 -15.20 -12.02 -5.65
CA PRO A 39 -16.10 -11.82 -6.78
C PRO A 39 -16.47 -10.35 -7.03
N LEU A 40 -16.26 -9.46 -6.05
CA LEU A 40 -16.52 -8.03 -6.16
C LEU A 40 -15.29 -7.28 -6.70
N LEU A 41 -14.10 -7.62 -6.23
CA LEU A 41 -12.87 -6.94 -6.62
C LEU A 41 -12.24 -7.51 -7.89
N ARG A 42 -12.26 -8.84 -8.08
CA ARG A 42 -11.62 -9.49 -9.24
C ARG A 42 -12.09 -8.91 -10.59
N PRO A 43 -13.39 -8.63 -10.82
CA PRO A 43 -13.86 -8.05 -12.08
C PRO A 43 -13.32 -6.64 -12.37
N MET A 44 -12.81 -5.92 -11.37
CA MET A 44 -12.19 -4.60 -11.58
C MET A 44 -10.83 -4.67 -12.28
N TYR A 45 -10.24 -5.87 -12.36
CA TYR A 45 -8.96 -6.12 -13.03
C TYR A 45 -9.21 -6.85 -14.36
N PRO A 46 -9.21 -6.15 -15.51
CA PRO A 46 -9.55 -6.75 -16.80
C PRO A 46 -8.51 -7.77 -17.27
N GLU A 47 -7.26 -7.63 -16.83
CA GLU A 47 -6.19 -8.58 -17.12
C GLU A 47 -6.37 -9.87 -16.31
N ALA A 48 -6.07 -11.00 -16.94
CA ALA A 48 -6.07 -12.30 -16.25
C ALA A 48 -4.98 -12.34 -15.17
N ASP A 49 -3.82 -11.77 -15.50
CA ASP A 49 -2.66 -11.64 -14.63
C ASP A 49 -2.76 -10.37 -13.77
N LEU A 50 -2.66 -10.53 -12.44
CA LEU A 50 -2.66 -9.43 -11.48
C LEU A 50 -1.24 -8.91 -11.19
N GLY A 51 -0.19 -9.60 -11.66
CA GLY A 51 1.21 -9.28 -11.40
C GLY A 51 1.59 -7.82 -11.69
N PRO A 52 1.20 -7.24 -12.84
CA PRO A 52 1.48 -5.83 -13.11
C PRO A 52 0.74 -4.86 -12.17
N ALA A 53 -0.43 -5.21 -11.65
CA ALA A 53 -1.14 -4.40 -10.67
C ALA A 53 -0.49 -4.51 -9.28
N GLU A 54 -0.13 -5.73 -8.89
CA GLU A 54 0.66 -6.06 -7.69
C GLU A 54 1.95 -5.26 -7.64
N GLU A 55 2.72 -5.27 -8.72
CA GLU A 55 4.00 -4.56 -8.78
C GLU A 55 3.83 -3.05 -8.59
N ARG A 56 2.88 -2.44 -9.30
CA ARG A 56 2.63 -0.99 -9.20
C ARG A 56 2.19 -0.59 -7.79
N PHE A 57 1.40 -1.42 -7.12
CA PHE A 57 0.95 -1.14 -5.76
C PHE A 57 2.09 -1.29 -4.75
N ARG A 58 2.91 -2.33 -4.89
CA ARG A 58 4.13 -2.54 -4.09
C ARG A 58 5.10 -1.38 -4.22
N LEU A 59 5.46 -0.99 -5.44
CA LEU A 59 6.34 0.15 -5.70
C LEU A 59 5.79 1.44 -5.09
N PHE A 60 4.47 1.67 -5.20
CA PHE A 60 3.83 2.83 -4.60
C PHE A 60 3.97 2.85 -3.07
N LEU A 61 3.67 1.75 -2.38
CA LEU A 61 3.76 1.68 -0.92
C LEU A 61 5.20 1.84 -0.43
N MET A 62 6.15 1.17 -1.07
CA MET A 62 7.57 1.33 -0.73
C MET A 62 8.00 2.78 -0.84
N GLN A 63 7.67 3.45 -1.95
CA GLN A 63 7.99 4.86 -2.13
C GLN A 63 7.28 5.75 -1.11
N TYR A 64 6.00 5.51 -0.81
CA TYR A 64 5.23 6.29 0.14
C TYR A 64 5.86 6.28 1.53
N TRP A 65 6.41 5.15 1.95
CA TRP A 65 6.98 4.96 3.28
C TRP A 65 8.48 5.29 3.40
N GLY A 66 9.07 5.90 2.36
CA GLY A 66 10.46 6.37 2.37
C GLY A 66 11.46 5.42 1.71
N GLY A 67 10.99 4.36 1.04
CA GLY A 67 11.81 3.50 0.20
C GLY A 67 12.14 4.11 -1.18
N PRO A 68 12.59 3.28 -2.14
CA PRO A 68 13.01 3.73 -3.47
C PRO A 68 11.94 4.52 -4.24
N ARG A 69 12.40 5.45 -5.08
CA ARG A 69 11.55 6.34 -5.90
C ARG A 69 11.03 5.70 -7.20
N THR A 70 11.23 4.40 -7.37
CA THR A 70 10.95 3.63 -8.59
C THR A 70 9.53 3.83 -9.11
N TYR A 71 8.51 3.90 -8.24
CA TYR A 71 7.15 4.19 -8.70
C TYR A 71 7.07 5.49 -9.51
N SER A 72 7.65 6.57 -9.00
CA SER A 72 7.60 7.87 -9.68
C SER A 72 8.46 7.89 -10.94
N ASP A 73 9.59 7.19 -10.91
CA ASP A 73 10.50 7.13 -12.05
C ASP A 73 9.83 6.41 -13.23
N GLU A 74 9.01 5.39 -12.97
CA GLU A 74 8.30 4.62 -14.00
C GLU A 74 6.91 5.16 -14.34
N ARG A 75 6.20 5.75 -13.37
CA ARG A 75 4.77 6.08 -13.47
C ARG A 75 4.47 7.57 -13.28
N GLY A 76 5.47 8.38 -12.95
CA GLY A 76 5.31 9.78 -12.60
C GLY A 76 4.50 9.98 -11.31
N HIS A 77 3.96 11.18 -11.14
CA HIS A 77 3.23 11.59 -9.94
C HIS A 77 2.04 10.64 -9.62
N PRO A 78 1.84 10.18 -8.36
CA PRO A 78 0.84 9.14 -8.00
C PRO A 78 -0.63 9.42 -8.37
N ARG A 79 -1.09 10.68 -8.28
CA ARG A 79 -2.45 11.12 -8.73
C ARG A 79 -3.54 10.07 -8.47
N LEU A 80 -3.60 9.53 -7.25
CA LEU A 80 -4.32 8.28 -6.96
C LEU A 80 -5.79 8.35 -7.37
N ARG A 81 -6.51 9.40 -6.97
CA ARG A 81 -7.92 9.58 -7.34
C ARG A 81 -8.13 9.53 -8.85
N MET A 82 -7.31 10.24 -9.63
CA MET A 82 -7.40 10.23 -11.10
C MET A 82 -7.20 8.82 -11.68
N ARG A 83 -6.31 8.02 -11.09
CA ARG A 83 -6.11 6.62 -11.51
C ARG A 83 -7.22 5.66 -11.07
N HIS A 84 -8.03 6.05 -10.07
CA HIS A 84 -9.17 5.25 -9.59
C HIS A 84 -10.51 5.65 -10.23
N VAL A 85 -10.61 6.84 -10.85
CA VAL A 85 -11.82 7.31 -11.58
C VAL A 85 -12.39 6.29 -12.58
N PRO A 86 -11.59 5.52 -13.35
CA PRO A 86 -12.14 4.56 -14.31
C PRO A 86 -12.89 3.37 -13.68
N PHE A 87 -12.75 3.14 -12.38
CA PHE A 87 -13.37 2.03 -11.67
C PHE A 87 -14.55 2.50 -10.83
N ARG A 88 -15.61 1.68 -10.74
CA ARG A 88 -16.68 1.88 -9.77
C ARG A 88 -16.18 1.47 -8.39
N VAL A 89 -15.85 2.44 -7.54
CA VAL A 89 -15.44 2.22 -6.16
C VAL A 89 -16.55 2.74 -5.24
N ASP A 90 -17.45 1.84 -4.85
CA ASP A 90 -18.51 2.07 -3.86
C ASP A 90 -18.10 1.53 -2.47
N ARG A 91 -19.01 1.64 -1.48
CA ARG A 91 -18.73 1.22 -0.10
C ARG A 91 -18.43 -0.28 0.00
N ALA A 92 -19.10 -1.11 -0.78
CA ALA A 92 -18.89 -2.54 -0.78
C ALA A 92 -17.48 -2.89 -1.29
N ALA A 93 -17.04 -2.28 -2.40
CA ALA A 93 -15.69 -2.48 -2.91
C ALA A 93 -14.62 -2.00 -1.93
N HIS A 94 -14.85 -0.85 -1.29
CA HIS A 94 -13.97 -0.32 -0.23
C HIS A 94 -13.83 -1.31 0.93
N ASP A 95 -14.94 -1.84 1.44
CA ASP A 95 -14.93 -2.72 2.60
C ASP A 95 -14.31 -4.09 2.27
N ALA A 96 -14.58 -4.63 1.07
CA ALA A 96 -13.91 -5.84 0.58
C ALA A 96 -12.39 -5.63 0.48
N TRP A 97 -11.96 -4.48 -0.07
CA TRP A 97 -10.54 -4.14 -0.18
C TRP A 97 -9.86 -4.08 1.19
N LEU A 98 -10.49 -3.42 2.17
CA LEU A 98 -9.97 -3.35 3.54
C LEU A 98 -9.94 -4.71 4.22
N GLY A 99 -10.91 -5.59 3.95
CA GLY A 99 -10.91 -6.96 4.45
C GLY A 99 -9.66 -7.74 4.05
N HIS A 100 -9.33 -7.75 2.74
CA HIS A 100 -8.11 -8.41 2.25
C HIS A 100 -6.83 -7.75 2.77
N MET A 101 -6.82 -6.43 2.88
CA MET A 101 -5.67 -5.70 3.41
C MET A 101 -5.45 -5.96 4.90
N ARG A 102 -6.52 -6.11 5.69
CA ARG A 102 -6.43 -6.44 7.12
C ARG A 102 -5.78 -7.81 7.32
N VAL A 103 -6.24 -8.83 6.58
CA VAL A 103 -5.66 -10.18 6.61
C VAL A 103 -4.17 -10.14 6.23
N ALA A 104 -3.84 -9.43 5.15
CA ALA A 104 -2.46 -9.31 4.69
C ALA A 104 -1.54 -8.61 5.72
N LEU A 105 -2.05 -7.58 6.42
CA LEU A 105 -1.33 -6.85 7.46
C LEU A 105 -1.15 -7.69 8.73
N ASP A 106 -2.17 -8.45 9.14
CA ASP A 106 -2.11 -9.37 10.29
C ASP A 106 -1.00 -10.42 10.10
N GLU A 107 -0.88 -10.99 8.90
CA GLU A 107 0.14 -12.00 8.58
C GLU A 107 1.59 -11.48 8.62
N LEU A 108 1.81 -10.16 8.64
CA LEU A 108 3.15 -9.61 8.76
C LEU A 108 3.70 -9.78 10.18
N GLY A 109 2.84 -9.81 11.21
CA GLY A 109 3.27 -9.90 12.61
C GLY A 109 4.11 -8.71 13.06
N LEU A 110 3.75 -7.50 12.61
CA LEU A 110 4.49 -6.27 12.95
C LEU A 110 4.30 -5.89 14.42
N ALA A 111 5.19 -5.04 14.94
CA ALA A 111 4.97 -4.40 16.22
C ALA A 111 3.66 -3.58 16.19
N PRO A 112 2.86 -3.54 17.28
CA PRO A 112 1.53 -2.93 17.28
C PRO A 112 1.49 -1.47 16.79
N GLU A 113 2.54 -0.69 17.07
CA GLU A 113 2.62 0.70 16.61
C GLU A 113 2.83 0.80 15.10
N HIS A 114 3.68 -0.06 14.52
CA HIS A 114 3.91 -0.10 13.07
C HIS A 114 2.68 -0.57 12.32
N GLU A 115 2.02 -1.61 12.85
CA GLU A 115 0.78 -2.13 12.30
C GLU A 115 -0.31 -1.05 12.29
N ARG A 116 -0.53 -0.39 13.43
CA ARG A 116 -1.51 0.71 13.56
C ARG A 116 -1.21 1.83 12.56
N ARG A 117 0.05 2.26 12.45
CA ARG A 117 0.43 3.33 11.52
C ARG A 117 0.18 2.97 10.06
N LEU A 118 0.45 1.73 9.65
CA LEU A 118 0.10 1.24 8.32
C LEU A 118 -1.41 1.21 8.11
N TRP A 119 -2.14 0.67 9.08
CA TRP A 119 -3.59 0.52 9.02
C TRP A 119 -4.31 1.87 8.93
N ASP A 120 -3.91 2.86 9.73
CA ASP A 120 -4.47 4.21 9.72
C ASP A 120 -4.29 4.89 8.36
N TYR A 121 -3.13 4.72 7.73
CA TYR A 121 -2.90 5.23 6.38
C TYR A 121 -3.77 4.50 5.34
N LEU A 122 -3.79 3.17 5.36
CA LEU A 122 -4.49 2.36 4.35
C LEU A 122 -6.00 2.60 4.42
N THR A 123 -6.56 2.72 5.62
CA THR A 123 -7.99 3.04 5.83
C THR A 123 -8.34 4.44 5.33
N TYR A 124 -7.55 5.46 5.68
CA TYR A 124 -7.73 6.82 5.16
C TYR A 124 -7.61 6.88 3.62
N ALA A 125 -6.60 6.21 3.06
CA ALA A 125 -6.35 6.20 1.63
C ALA A 125 -7.48 5.50 0.86
N ALA A 126 -7.94 4.34 1.34
CA ALA A 126 -9.04 3.60 0.75
C ALA A 126 -10.34 4.43 0.75
N ALA A 127 -10.69 5.05 1.89
CA ALA A 127 -11.86 5.91 2.00
C ALA A 127 -11.80 7.08 1.00
N SER A 128 -10.60 7.63 0.76
CA SER A 128 -10.39 8.70 -0.21
C SER A 128 -10.56 8.28 -1.67
N MET A 129 -10.58 6.98 -1.98
CA MET A 129 -10.76 6.44 -3.34
C MET A 129 -12.22 6.19 -3.72
N ILE A 130 -13.16 6.17 -2.75
CA ILE A 130 -14.59 6.03 -3.02
C ILE A 130 -15.04 7.13 -3.98
N ASN A 131 -15.67 6.72 -5.09
CA ASN A 131 -16.04 7.61 -6.18
C ASN A 131 -17.46 7.35 -6.72
N THR A 132 -18.14 6.33 -6.20
CA THR A 132 -19.49 5.94 -6.61
C THR A 132 -20.37 5.81 -5.37
N ALA A 133 -21.60 6.31 -5.45
CA ALA A 133 -22.61 6.12 -4.40
C ALA A 133 -23.14 4.68 -4.43
N ASP A 134 -23.64 4.23 -3.27
CA ASP A 134 -24.22 2.89 -3.08
C ASP A 134 -25.38 2.63 -4.07
#